data_AF-Q3JSH4-F1
#
_entry.id   AF-Q3JSH4-F1
#
_cell.length_a   1.000
_cell.length_b   1.000
_cell.length_c   1.000
_cell.angle_alpha   90.00
_cell.angle_beta   90.00
_cell.angle_gamma   90.00
#
_symmetry.space_group_name_H-M   'P 1'
#
loop_
_entity.id
_entity.type
_entity.pdbx_description
1 polymer ?
#
loop_
_entity_poly.entity_id
_entity_poly.type
_entity_poly.pdbx_seq_one_letter_code
_entity_poly.pdbx_strand_id
1 'polypeptide(L)'
;MRVIARIRSARRCTAPSAAARGHPSRRSRAARLRRHAPRPLACHRISLPFSAGRLRTPFVAVRWYRCPHDTFRRSLMSPTALLVPTFTHMLQSLSAWLDKAAAHQRALGAEPDDVLTKRLAADMFALAAQIRFTAFQAQEPVYRLRGDALPESLLEVRRAGWQADAAPGSLRDAQACLADARALLAGLAPHALDEGAERPIALELPNGAVFDMTGEQYLRDWALPQFYFHAIAAYAILRHHGVALGKPDYVSHMFAYLRPGTMPQDR
;
A
#
# COMPACT_ATOMS: atom_id res chain seq x y z
N MET A 1 -43.54 22.40 -10.77
CA MET A 1 -44.79 21.76 -11.25
C MET A 1 -44.43 20.53 -12.07
N ARG A 2 -45.07 19.39 -11.74
CA ARG A 2 -44.80 18.03 -12.21
C ARG A 2 -45.44 17.75 -13.58
N VAL A 3 -44.79 16.94 -14.43
CA VAL A 3 -45.38 15.92 -15.33
C VAL A 3 -44.22 14.94 -15.67
N ILE A 4 -44.03 13.76 -15.07
CA ILE A 4 -44.72 12.44 -15.12
C ILE A 4 -44.94 11.84 -16.53
N ALA A 5 -44.00 10.92 -16.84
CA ALA A 5 -44.14 9.55 -17.38
C ALA A 5 -44.67 9.27 -18.81
N ARG A 6 -43.92 8.40 -19.50
CA ARG A 6 -44.47 7.12 -20.00
C ARG A 6 -43.38 6.07 -20.27
N ILE A 7 -43.49 4.96 -19.55
CA ILE A 7 -42.84 3.65 -19.79
C ILE A 7 -43.80 2.79 -20.61
N ARG A 8 -43.29 1.99 -21.57
CA ARG A 8 -43.81 0.72 -22.14
C ARG A 8 -42.81 0.26 -23.22
N SER A 9 -42.47 -1.00 -23.47
CA SER A 9 -42.84 -2.29 -22.88
C SER A 9 -41.77 -3.34 -23.27
N ALA A 10 -41.53 -4.31 -22.39
CA ALA A 10 -40.73 -5.49 -22.66
C ALA A 10 -41.35 -6.39 -23.74
N ARG A 11 -40.51 -6.97 -24.62
CA ARG A 11 -40.85 -8.18 -25.38
C ARG A 11 -39.94 -9.32 -24.93
N ARG A 12 -40.59 -10.36 -24.40
CA ARG A 12 -40.03 -11.68 -24.12
C ARG A 12 -39.91 -12.42 -25.45
N CYS A 13 -38.77 -13.03 -25.72
CA CYS A 13 -38.64 -14.09 -26.73
C CYS A 13 -38.17 -15.38 -26.03
N THR A 14 -38.89 -16.43 -26.35
CA THR A 14 -38.87 -17.78 -25.81
C THR A 14 -37.69 -18.62 -26.33
N ALA A 15 -37.16 -19.49 -25.47
CA ALA A 15 -36.17 -20.51 -25.82
C ALA A 15 -36.82 -21.77 -26.45
N PRO A 16 -36.10 -22.55 -27.27
CA PRO A 16 -36.45 -23.93 -27.56
C PRO A 16 -35.68 -24.95 -26.68
N SER A 17 -36.40 -26.01 -26.33
CA SER A 17 -35.96 -27.19 -25.60
C SER A 17 -35.31 -28.21 -26.55
N ALA A 18 -34.24 -28.88 -26.09
CA ALA A 18 -33.86 -30.20 -26.57
C ALA A 18 -33.15 -31.00 -25.46
N ALA A 19 -33.68 -32.18 -25.19
CA ALA A 19 -33.24 -33.12 -24.18
C ALA A 19 -32.05 -33.97 -24.62
N ALA A 20 -31.15 -34.32 -23.69
CA ALA A 20 -30.37 -35.55 -23.77
C ALA A 20 -29.79 -35.98 -22.40
N ARG A 21 -30.35 -37.09 -21.91
CA ARG A 21 -29.69 -38.26 -21.27
C ARG A 21 -28.92 -38.06 -19.96
N GLY A 22 -29.44 -38.72 -18.92
CA GLY A 22 -28.90 -38.75 -17.57
C GLY A 22 -27.81 -39.79 -17.30
N HIS A 23 -27.12 -39.57 -16.18
CA HIS A 23 -26.42 -40.57 -15.38
C HIS A 23 -26.26 -40.03 -13.94
N PRO A 24 -25.98 -40.88 -12.93
CA PRO A 24 -26.73 -40.87 -11.68
C PRO A 24 -26.05 -40.11 -10.54
N SER A 25 -26.89 -39.64 -9.62
CA SER A 25 -26.54 -39.03 -8.34
C SER A 25 -25.63 -39.93 -7.49
N ARG A 26 -24.44 -39.44 -7.13
CA ARG A 26 -23.63 -40.00 -6.04
C ARG A 26 -23.66 -39.09 -4.82
N ARG A 27 -24.21 -39.69 -3.76
CA ARG A 27 -24.28 -39.28 -2.37
C ARG A 27 -22.99 -38.65 -1.83
N SER A 28 -23.20 -37.56 -1.11
CA SER A 28 -22.54 -37.17 0.15
C SER A 28 -21.38 -38.06 0.64
N ARG A 29 -20.17 -37.49 0.63
CA ARG A 29 -19.08 -37.89 1.54
C ARG A 29 -18.43 -36.64 2.12
N ALA A 30 -18.88 -36.26 3.30
CA ALA A 30 -18.16 -35.37 4.20
C ALA A 30 -16.85 -36.06 4.62
N ALA A 31 -15.72 -35.61 4.06
CA ALA A 31 -14.40 -36.05 4.47
C ALA A 31 -13.90 -35.14 5.60
N ARG A 32 -13.85 -35.76 6.77
CA ARG A 32 -13.41 -35.28 8.07
C ARG A 32 -11.92 -34.90 8.05
N LEU A 33 -11.60 -33.59 7.97
CA LEU A 33 -10.23 -33.08 8.19
C LEU A 33 -9.93 -33.08 9.70
N ARG A 34 -9.18 -34.08 10.17
CA ARG A 34 -8.63 -34.11 11.52
C ARG A 34 -7.43 -33.16 11.57
N ARG A 35 -7.51 -32.14 12.42
CA ARG A 35 -6.40 -31.26 12.79
C ARG A 35 -5.40 -32.05 13.64
N HIS A 36 -4.15 -32.16 13.20
CA HIS A 36 -3.05 -32.63 14.06
C HIS A 36 -2.63 -31.48 14.98
N ALA A 37 -2.93 -31.60 16.27
CA ALA A 37 -2.34 -30.77 17.31
C ALA A 37 -0.95 -31.32 17.66
N PRO A 38 0.08 -30.48 17.86
CA PRO A 38 1.39 -30.94 18.34
C PRO A 38 1.30 -31.35 19.82
N ARG A 39 1.90 -32.50 20.14
CA ARG A 39 2.01 -33.04 21.51
C ARG A 39 3.06 -32.23 22.30
N PRO A 40 2.83 -31.94 23.61
CA PRO A 40 3.84 -31.31 24.44
C PRO A 40 4.99 -32.29 24.74
N LEU A 41 6.22 -31.79 24.68
CA LEU A 41 7.43 -32.52 25.05
C LEU A 41 7.43 -32.78 26.55
N ALA A 42 7.54 -34.05 26.93
CA ALA A 42 7.68 -34.48 28.31
C ALA A 42 9.08 -34.08 28.84
N CYS A 43 9.11 -33.32 29.93
CA CYS A 43 10.34 -32.98 30.63
C CYS A 43 10.76 -34.19 31.49
N HIS A 44 11.83 -34.90 31.10
CA HIS A 44 12.38 -35.99 31.91
C HIS A 44 13.16 -35.42 33.09
N ARG A 45 12.66 -35.73 34.29
CA ARG A 45 13.31 -35.44 35.57
C ARG A 45 14.43 -36.46 35.77
N ILE A 46 15.68 -36.05 35.55
CA ILE A 46 16.84 -36.87 35.91
C ILE A 46 17.05 -36.73 37.42
N SER A 47 16.83 -37.81 38.16
CA SER A 47 17.14 -37.89 39.60
C SER A 47 18.49 -38.58 39.76
N LEU A 48 19.50 -37.84 40.23
CA LEU A 48 20.76 -38.41 40.69
C LEU A 48 20.74 -38.57 42.22
N PRO A 49 21.32 -39.64 42.79
CA PRO A 49 21.34 -39.85 44.24
C PRO A 49 22.38 -38.92 44.88
N PHE A 50 21.95 -38.08 45.82
CA PHE A 50 22.82 -37.20 46.59
C PHE A 50 23.29 -37.94 47.86
N SER A 51 24.59 -38.20 47.97
CA SER A 51 25.21 -38.71 49.20
C SER A 51 25.45 -37.54 50.17
N ALA A 52 25.10 -37.74 51.44
CA ALA A 52 25.12 -36.72 52.48
C ALA A 52 26.56 -36.43 52.95
N GLY A 53 27.23 -35.47 52.31
CA GLY A 53 28.47 -34.85 52.78
C GLY A 53 28.20 -33.51 53.45
N ARG A 54 28.49 -33.42 54.76
CA ARG A 54 28.28 -32.22 55.58
C ARG A 54 29.44 -31.23 55.35
N LEU A 55 29.26 -30.27 54.45
CA LEU A 55 30.18 -29.13 54.27
C LEU A 55 29.44 -27.83 54.60
N ARG A 56 29.98 -27.09 55.57
CA ARG A 56 29.53 -25.73 55.92
C ARG A 56 30.03 -24.77 54.85
N THR A 57 29.12 -24.29 54.00
CA THR A 57 29.36 -23.15 53.11
C THR A 57 28.56 -21.94 53.60
N PRO A 58 29.10 -20.72 53.53
CA PRO A 58 28.35 -19.53 53.91
C PRO A 58 27.19 -19.33 52.94
N PHE A 59 26.01 -19.05 53.48
CA PHE A 59 24.82 -18.66 52.72
C PHE A 59 25.12 -17.33 52.00
N VAL A 60 25.52 -17.41 50.73
CA VAL A 60 25.39 -16.26 49.82
C VAL A 60 23.91 -16.23 49.43
N ALA A 61 23.19 -15.21 49.89
CA ALA A 61 21.83 -14.97 49.46
C ALA A 61 21.82 -14.82 47.93
N VAL A 62 21.37 -15.85 47.23
CA VAL A 62 21.07 -15.75 45.80
C VAL A 62 19.87 -14.82 45.71
N ARG A 63 20.16 -13.54 45.44
CA ARG A 63 19.16 -12.57 45.05
C ARG A 63 18.59 -13.06 43.73
N TRP A 64 17.43 -13.69 43.78
CA TRP A 64 16.63 -13.97 42.61
C TRP A 64 16.30 -12.62 41.98
N TYR A 65 17.09 -12.21 40.99
CA TYR A 65 16.65 -11.20 40.04
C TYR A 65 15.48 -11.83 39.31
N ARG A 66 14.28 -11.40 39.69
CA ARG A 66 13.09 -11.62 38.89
C ARG A 66 13.44 -11.06 37.51
N CYS A 67 13.69 -11.94 36.55
CA CYS A 67 13.78 -11.53 35.15
C CYS A 67 12.47 -10.77 34.87
N PRO A 68 12.51 -9.53 34.36
CA PRO A 68 11.29 -8.88 33.94
C PRO A 68 10.71 -9.73 32.82
N HIS A 69 9.77 -10.59 33.16
CA HIS A 69 8.85 -11.20 32.21
C HIS A 69 7.86 -10.12 31.81
N ASP A 70 8.36 -9.07 31.16
CA ASP A 70 7.57 -8.23 30.27
C ASP A 70 8.53 -7.27 29.56
N THR A 71 8.74 -7.51 28.27
CA THR A 71 9.21 -6.59 27.21
C THR A 71 9.91 -7.34 26.08
N PHE A 72 9.43 -8.54 25.72
CA PHE A 72 9.45 -8.88 24.28
C PHE A 72 8.30 -8.11 23.62
N ARG A 73 8.33 -6.77 23.72
CA ARG A 73 7.58 -5.92 22.80
C ARG A 73 8.27 -6.21 21.47
N ARG A 74 7.68 -7.10 20.66
CA ARG A 74 8.02 -7.21 19.25
C ARG A 74 8.23 -5.78 18.79
N SER A 75 9.45 -5.46 18.34
CA SER A 75 9.74 -4.16 17.77
C SER A 75 9.00 -4.13 16.43
N LEU A 76 7.68 -3.92 16.50
CA LEU A 76 6.85 -3.64 15.34
C LEU A 76 7.33 -2.30 14.82
N MET A 77 7.66 -2.28 13.53
CA MET A 77 8.12 -1.08 12.87
C MET A 77 7.03 0.00 12.99
N SER A 78 7.40 1.18 13.50
CA SER A 78 6.49 2.32 13.66
C SER A 78 5.81 2.63 12.32
N PRO A 79 4.46 2.64 12.23
CA PRO A 79 3.74 3.05 11.03
C PRO A 79 4.20 4.41 10.50
N THR A 80 4.45 5.38 11.38
CA THR A 80 4.94 6.71 11.00
C THR A 80 6.34 6.62 10.40
N ALA A 81 7.27 5.92 11.08
CA ALA A 81 8.65 5.77 10.64
C ALA A 81 8.77 4.98 9.32
N LEU A 82 7.84 4.07 9.04
CA LEU A 82 7.77 3.39 7.76
C LEU A 82 7.21 4.29 6.66
N LEU A 83 6.03 4.86 6.87
CA LEU A 83 5.26 5.51 5.81
C LEU A 83 5.85 6.83 5.35
N VAL A 84 6.18 7.71 6.29
CA VAL A 84 6.54 9.10 5.99
C VAL A 84 7.76 9.18 5.06
N PRO A 85 8.92 8.56 5.37
CA PRO A 85 10.05 8.60 4.45
C PRO A 85 9.78 7.83 3.15
N THR A 86 9.08 6.70 3.20
CA THR A 86 8.76 5.88 2.02
C THR A 86 8.00 6.68 0.97
N PHE A 87 6.92 7.35 1.37
CA PHE A 87 6.11 8.15 0.46
C PHE A 87 6.81 9.45 0.07
N THR A 88 7.45 10.14 1.01
CA THR A 88 8.13 11.41 0.74
C THR A 88 9.20 11.26 -0.34
N HIS A 89 10.05 10.24 -0.24
CA HIS A 89 11.10 10.00 -1.22
C HIS A 89 10.53 9.73 -2.62
N MET A 90 9.50 8.89 -2.72
CA MET A 90 8.92 8.55 -4.02
C MET A 90 8.14 9.71 -4.65
N LEU A 91 7.44 10.53 -3.84
CA LEU A 91 6.81 11.76 -4.32
C LEU A 91 7.83 12.78 -4.82
N GLN A 92 8.98 12.91 -4.15
CA GLN A 92 10.10 13.75 -4.60
C GLN A 92 10.68 13.24 -5.91
N SER A 93 10.92 11.93 -6.04
CA SER A 93 11.40 11.35 -7.29
C SER A 93 10.40 11.58 -8.43
N LEU A 94 9.11 11.32 -8.21
CA LEU A 94 8.07 11.56 -9.22
C LEU A 94 8.02 13.03 -9.67
N SER A 95 8.12 13.98 -8.73
CA SER A 95 8.21 15.41 -9.05
C SER A 95 9.40 15.71 -9.99
N ALA A 96 10.58 15.16 -9.71
CA ALA A 96 11.75 15.31 -10.59
C ALA A 96 11.58 14.62 -11.95
N TRP A 97 10.84 13.50 -12.02
CA TRP A 97 10.55 12.84 -13.30
C TRP A 97 9.63 13.70 -14.18
N LEU A 98 8.68 14.44 -13.59
CA LEU A 98 7.82 15.37 -14.32
C LEU A 98 8.62 16.54 -14.90
N ASP A 99 9.63 17.05 -14.19
CA ASP A 99 10.51 18.08 -14.73
C ASP A 99 11.31 17.57 -15.94
N LYS A 100 11.82 16.33 -15.85
CA LYS A 100 12.47 15.66 -16.99
C LYS A 100 11.50 15.45 -18.16
N ALA A 101 10.26 15.07 -17.88
CA ALA A 101 9.23 14.89 -18.90
C ALA A 101 8.90 16.21 -19.62
N ALA A 102 8.76 17.31 -18.86
CA ALA A 102 8.55 18.64 -19.41
C ALA A 102 9.71 19.07 -20.31
N ALA A 103 10.96 18.87 -19.86
CA ALA A 103 12.15 19.16 -20.66
C ALA A 103 12.20 18.30 -21.94
N HIS A 104 11.84 17.02 -21.84
CA HIS A 104 11.78 16.12 -22.99
C HIS A 104 10.77 16.59 -24.04
N GLN A 105 9.54 16.95 -23.64
CA GLN A 105 8.53 17.47 -24.59
C GLN A 105 9.00 18.75 -25.27
N ARG A 106 9.59 19.70 -24.52
CA ARG A 106 10.14 20.94 -25.09
C ARG A 106 11.25 20.66 -26.10
N ALA A 107 12.13 19.69 -25.83
CA ALA A 107 13.20 19.31 -26.75
C ALA A 107 12.65 18.70 -28.06
N LEU A 108 11.44 18.12 -28.03
CA LEU A 108 10.72 17.65 -29.21
C LEU A 108 9.89 18.74 -29.90
N GLY A 109 9.85 19.97 -29.36
CA GLY A 109 8.98 21.04 -29.84
C GLY A 109 7.50 20.81 -29.57
N ALA A 110 7.16 19.93 -28.62
CA ALA A 110 5.79 19.61 -28.23
C ALA A 110 5.36 20.40 -26.97
N GLU A 111 4.04 20.49 -26.76
CA GLU A 111 3.50 21.10 -25.55
C GLU A 111 3.82 20.23 -24.32
N PRO A 112 4.42 20.79 -23.24
CA PRO A 112 4.82 20.00 -22.07
C PRO A 112 3.70 19.18 -21.45
N ASP A 113 2.49 19.72 -21.43
CA ASP A 113 1.33 19.10 -20.78
C ASP A 113 0.80 17.88 -21.56
N ASP A 114 1.15 17.71 -22.84
CA ASP A 114 0.71 16.57 -23.67
C ASP A 114 1.13 15.22 -23.09
N VAL A 115 2.21 15.18 -22.30
CA VAL A 115 2.69 13.97 -21.63
C VAL A 115 1.66 13.39 -20.64
N LEU A 116 0.78 14.23 -20.09
CA LEU A 116 -0.23 13.85 -19.10
C LEU A 116 -1.30 12.91 -19.66
N THR A 117 -1.52 12.94 -20.98
CA THR A 117 -2.49 12.09 -21.69
C THR A 117 -1.95 10.70 -22.02
N LYS A 118 -0.64 10.48 -21.85
CA LYS A 118 0.02 9.23 -22.23
C LYS A 118 -0.34 8.09 -21.29
N ARG A 119 -0.43 6.87 -21.84
CA ARG A 119 -0.76 5.62 -21.12
C ARG A 119 0.04 4.44 -21.67
N LEU A 120 0.02 3.31 -20.95
CA LEU A 120 0.68 2.06 -21.36
C LEU A 120 -0.26 1.12 -22.14
N ALA A 121 -1.54 1.07 -21.75
CA ALA A 121 -2.56 0.24 -22.38
C ALA A 121 -3.84 1.06 -22.55
N ALA A 122 -4.67 0.70 -23.53
CA ALA A 122 -5.87 1.46 -23.89
C ALA A 122 -6.89 1.56 -22.73
N ASP A 123 -7.02 0.50 -21.93
CA ASP A 123 -7.90 0.38 -20.77
C ASP A 123 -7.23 0.83 -19.45
N MET A 124 -5.99 1.30 -19.51
CA MET A 124 -5.26 1.81 -18.35
C MET A 124 -5.39 3.34 -18.28
N PHE A 125 -5.55 3.84 -17.05
CA PHE A 125 -5.50 5.26 -16.74
C PHE A 125 -4.21 5.94 -17.25
N ALA A 126 -4.34 7.15 -17.78
CA ALA A 126 -3.22 7.97 -18.25
C ALA A 126 -2.35 8.51 -17.12
N LEU A 127 -1.21 9.10 -17.48
CA LEU A 127 -0.23 9.64 -16.52
C LEU A 127 -0.84 10.59 -15.50
N ALA A 128 -1.74 11.49 -15.93
CA ALA A 128 -2.43 12.43 -15.04
C ALA A 128 -3.15 11.71 -13.88
N ALA A 129 -3.87 10.63 -14.17
CA ALA A 129 -4.54 9.81 -13.17
C ALA A 129 -3.55 9.10 -12.24
N GLN A 130 -2.46 8.52 -12.79
CA GLN A 130 -1.44 7.85 -11.98
C GLN A 130 -0.80 8.80 -10.96
N ILE A 131 -0.53 10.05 -11.34
CA ILE A 131 0.02 11.07 -10.43
C ILE A 131 -0.97 11.39 -9.32
N ARG A 132 -2.23 11.67 -9.66
CA ARG A 132 -3.28 12.01 -8.68
C ARG A 132 -3.53 10.86 -7.71
N PHE A 133 -3.56 9.61 -8.19
CA PHE A 133 -3.70 8.45 -7.31
C PHE A 133 -2.46 8.21 -6.46
N THR A 134 -1.24 8.44 -6.98
CA THR A 134 -0.02 8.38 -6.15
C THR A 134 -0.09 9.39 -5.00
N ALA A 135 -0.49 10.64 -5.28
CA ALA A 135 -0.67 11.67 -4.26
C ALA A 135 -1.81 11.35 -3.27
N PHE A 136 -2.93 10.80 -3.75
CA PHE A 136 -4.03 10.36 -2.88
C PHE A 136 -3.60 9.21 -1.96
N GLN A 137 -2.96 8.18 -2.50
CA GLN A 137 -2.51 7.00 -1.74
C GLN A 137 -1.41 7.33 -0.73
N ALA A 138 -0.65 8.41 -0.94
CA ALA A 138 0.30 8.91 0.07
C ALA A 138 -0.39 9.58 1.26
N GLN A 139 -1.58 10.15 1.06
CA GLN A 139 -2.29 10.94 2.07
C GLN A 139 -3.39 10.13 2.79
N GLU A 140 -4.11 9.25 2.09
CA GLU A 140 -5.21 8.46 2.68
C GLU A 140 -4.80 7.72 3.96
N PRO A 141 -3.63 7.05 4.04
CA PRO A 141 -3.23 6.32 5.24
C PRO A 141 -3.10 7.21 6.48
N VAL A 142 -2.79 8.51 6.31
CA VAL A 142 -2.68 9.46 7.43
C VAL A 142 -4.00 9.55 8.19
N TYR A 143 -5.11 9.69 7.46
CA TYR A 143 -6.44 9.82 8.05
C TYR A 143 -6.96 8.47 8.55
N ARG A 144 -6.78 7.41 7.76
CA ARG A 144 -7.27 6.06 8.12
C ARG A 144 -6.62 5.55 9.41
N LEU A 145 -5.30 5.70 9.56
CA LEU A 145 -4.59 5.25 10.77
C LEU A 145 -4.95 6.08 12.00
N ARG A 146 -5.29 7.37 11.83
CA ARG A 146 -5.81 8.21 12.92
C ARG A 146 -7.27 7.94 13.25
N GLY A 147 -8.01 7.30 12.35
CA GLY A 147 -9.46 7.11 12.46
C GLY A 147 -10.24 8.38 12.11
N ASP A 148 -9.61 9.30 11.37
CA ASP A 148 -10.21 10.55 10.92
C ASP A 148 -11.03 10.32 9.64
N ALA A 149 -12.05 11.14 9.42
CA ALA A 149 -12.71 11.21 8.14
C ALA A 149 -11.76 11.78 7.07
N LEU A 150 -11.86 11.27 5.83
CA LEU A 150 -11.12 11.85 4.72
C LEU A 150 -11.67 13.26 4.43
N PRO A 151 -10.82 14.30 4.38
CA PRO A 151 -11.28 15.65 4.09
C PRO A 151 -11.76 15.74 2.65
N GLU A 152 -12.73 16.63 2.39
CA GLU A 152 -13.31 16.81 1.06
C GLU A 152 -12.25 17.16 0.01
N SER A 153 -11.23 17.94 0.40
CA SER A 153 -10.09 18.27 -0.46
C SER A 153 -9.33 17.03 -0.96
N LEU A 154 -9.18 16.00 -0.12
CA LEU A 154 -8.52 14.75 -0.52
C LEU A 154 -9.46 13.87 -1.37
N LEU A 155 -10.76 13.90 -1.08
CA LEU A 155 -11.77 13.24 -1.92
C LEU A 155 -11.84 13.84 -3.33
N GLU A 156 -11.62 15.16 -3.47
CA GLU A 156 -11.50 15.82 -4.77
C GLU A 156 -10.28 15.32 -5.55
N VAL A 157 -9.12 15.13 -4.90
CA VAL A 157 -7.94 14.55 -5.57
C VAL A 157 -8.27 13.19 -6.19
N ARG A 158 -8.98 12.33 -5.44
CA ARG A 158 -9.42 11.01 -5.93
C ARG A 158 -10.40 11.12 -7.09
N ARG A 159 -11.42 11.97 -6.98
CA ARG A 159 -12.40 12.19 -8.05
C ARG A 159 -11.74 12.71 -9.32
N ALA A 160 -10.85 13.68 -9.18
CA ALA A 160 -10.09 14.21 -10.29
C ALA A 160 -9.15 13.17 -10.89
N GLY A 161 -8.63 12.23 -10.09
CA GLY A 161 -7.91 11.04 -10.58
C GLY A 161 -8.75 10.20 -11.55
N TRP A 162 -9.99 9.86 -11.18
CA TRP A 162 -10.90 9.11 -12.07
C TRP A 162 -11.31 9.87 -13.33
N GLN A 163 -11.31 11.21 -13.28
CA GLN A 163 -11.68 12.08 -14.40
C GLN A 163 -10.49 12.54 -15.24
N ALA A 164 -9.25 12.22 -14.85
CA ALA A 164 -8.04 12.79 -15.44
C ALA A 164 -7.84 12.41 -16.91
N ASP A 165 -8.43 11.33 -17.39
CA ASP A 165 -8.40 10.97 -18.81
C ASP A 165 -9.20 11.97 -19.67
N ALA A 166 -10.29 12.53 -19.13
CA ALA A 166 -11.09 13.56 -19.81
C ALA A 166 -10.58 14.97 -19.50
N ALA A 167 -10.02 15.19 -18.31
CA ALA A 167 -9.50 16.46 -17.84
C ALA A 167 -8.12 16.29 -17.19
N PRO A 168 -7.04 16.14 -18.01
CA PRO A 168 -5.70 15.83 -17.49
C PRO A 168 -5.13 16.95 -16.60
N GLY A 169 -5.51 18.20 -16.88
CA GLY A 169 -4.94 19.38 -16.24
C GLY A 169 -3.56 19.71 -16.81
N SER A 170 -2.76 20.45 -16.04
CA SER A 170 -1.41 20.86 -16.42
C SER A 170 -0.32 20.19 -15.57
N LEU A 171 0.93 20.22 -16.03
CA LEU A 171 2.07 19.76 -15.23
C LEU A 171 2.24 20.58 -13.96
N ARG A 172 1.82 21.86 -13.95
CA ARG A 172 1.78 22.68 -12.75
C ARG A 172 0.81 22.12 -11.72
N ASP A 173 -0.38 21.69 -12.14
CA ASP A 173 -1.37 21.08 -11.25
C ASP A 173 -0.86 19.74 -10.70
N ALA A 174 -0.20 18.95 -11.55
CA ALA A 174 0.44 17.70 -11.15
C ALA A 174 1.54 17.94 -10.09
N GLN A 175 2.42 18.93 -10.30
CA GLN A 175 3.45 19.30 -9.33
C GLN A 175 2.84 19.80 -8.01
N ALA A 176 1.79 20.62 -8.07
CA ALA A 176 1.08 21.11 -6.88
C ALA A 176 0.49 19.94 -6.07
N CYS A 177 -0.16 18.99 -6.74
CA CYS A 177 -0.75 17.80 -6.10
C CYS A 177 0.31 16.97 -5.33
N LEU A 178 1.51 16.80 -5.90
CA LEU A 178 2.62 16.12 -5.23
C LEU A 178 3.20 16.95 -4.06
N ALA A 179 3.29 18.27 -4.23
CA ALA A 179 3.77 19.17 -3.20
C ALA A 179 2.83 19.18 -1.97
N ASP A 180 1.52 19.21 -2.18
CA ASP A 180 0.51 19.16 -1.11
C ASP A 180 0.61 17.86 -0.31
N ALA A 181 0.73 16.72 -0.99
CA ALA A 181 0.91 15.42 -0.33
C ALA A 181 2.19 15.39 0.52
N ARG A 182 3.29 15.95 0.02
CA ARG A 182 4.55 16.07 0.77
C ARG A 182 4.41 17.02 1.95
N ALA A 183 3.68 18.13 1.80
CA ALA A 183 3.46 19.09 2.87
C ALA A 183 2.65 18.47 4.02
N LEU A 184 1.62 17.67 3.71
CA LEU A 184 0.88 16.91 4.71
C LEU A 184 1.80 15.97 5.50
N LEU A 185 2.62 15.19 4.80
CA LEU A 185 3.55 14.24 5.43
C LEU A 185 4.61 14.93 6.30
N ALA A 186 5.13 16.08 5.84
CA ALA A 186 6.11 16.88 6.58
C ALA A 186 5.53 17.50 7.86
N GLY A 187 4.22 17.74 7.90
CA GLY A 187 3.52 18.28 9.08
C GLY A 187 3.21 17.27 10.18
N LEU A 188 3.52 15.97 9.99
CA LEU A 188 3.21 14.94 10.97
C LEU A 188 4.24 14.92 12.11
N ALA A 189 3.78 14.74 13.34
CA ALA A 189 4.66 14.47 14.47
C ALA A 189 5.32 13.07 14.33
N PRO A 190 6.49 12.81 14.97
CA PRO A 190 7.29 11.59 14.74
C PRO A 190 6.58 10.23 14.97
N HIS A 191 5.48 10.20 15.71
CA HIS A 191 4.71 9.00 16.07
C HIS A 191 3.22 9.15 15.73
N ALA A 192 2.87 10.10 14.86
CA ALA A 192 1.49 10.55 14.69
C ALA A 192 0.53 9.53 14.05
N LEU A 193 1.04 8.39 13.59
CA LEU A 193 0.26 7.28 13.00
C LEU A 193 0.40 5.99 13.82
N ASP A 194 1.21 5.97 14.89
CA ASP A 194 1.65 4.73 15.52
C ASP A 194 0.57 4.05 16.33
N GLU A 195 -0.32 4.84 16.94
CA GLU A 195 -1.52 4.34 17.62
C GLU A 195 -2.52 3.69 16.65
N GLY A 196 -2.37 3.95 15.35
CA GLY A 196 -3.22 3.40 14.30
C GLY A 196 -2.93 1.94 13.95
N ALA A 197 -1.81 1.36 14.39
CA ALA A 197 -1.37 0.03 13.97
C ALA A 197 -2.42 -1.07 14.20
N GLU A 198 -3.09 -1.05 15.36
CA GLU A 198 -4.11 -2.05 15.73
C GLU A 198 -5.55 -1.56 15.51
N ARG A 199 -5.72 -0.34 14.99
CA ARG A 199 -7.05 0.24 14.76
C ARG A 199 -7.81 -0.59 13.73
N PRO A 200 -9.10 -0.92 13.97
CA PRO A 200 -9.94 -1.53 12.95
C PRO A 200 -10.22 -0.50 11.84
N ILE A 201 -10.00 -0.91 10.59
CA ILE A 201 -10.25 -0.13 9.38
C ILE A 201 -11.25 -0.91 8.52
N ALA A 202 -12.38 -0.25 8.22
CA ALA A 202 -13.31 -0.67 7.16
C ALA A 202 -12.97 0.11 5.88
N LEU A 203 -12.32 -0.56 4.93
CA LEU A 203 -12.00 0.02 3.64
C LEU A 203 -13.15 -0.26 2.67
N GLU A 204 -13.97 0.76 2.44
CA GLU A 204 -15.07 0.72 1.49
C GLU A 204 -14.60 1.16 0.10
N LEU A 205 -14.80 0.29 -0.89
CA LEU A 205 -14.52 0.57 -2.29
C LEU A 205 -15.76 1.11 -3.01
N PRO A 206 -15.59 1.90 -4.10
CA PRO A 206 -16.72 2.44 -4.86
C PRO A 206 -17.67 1.39 -5.47
N ASN A 207 -17.21 0.15 -5.64
CA ASN A 207 -18.04 -0.96 -6.13
C ASN A 207 -18.87 -1.64 -5.02
N GLY A 208 -18.83 -1.11 -3.79
CA GLY A 208 -19.55 -1.64 -2.64
C GLY A 208 -18.83 -2.77 -1.88
N ALA A 209 -17.65 -3.20 -2.33
CA ALA A 209 -16.84 -4.13 -1.55
C ALA A 209 -16.27 -3.44 -0.30
N VAL A 210 -16.28 -4.15 0.83
CA VAL A 210 -15.72 -3.67 2.09
C VAL A 210 -14.68 -4.68 2.57
N PHE A 211 -13.50 -4.19 2.94
CA PHE A 211 -12.42 -4.98 3.53
C PHE A 211 -12.17 -4.55 4.97
N ASP A 212 -12.31 -5.49 5.90
CA ASP A 212 -12.00 -5.27 7.31
C ASP A 212 -10.56 -5.69 7.60
N MET A 213 -9.79 -4.77 8.17
CA MET A 213 -8.35 -4.92 8.42
C MET A 213 -7.94 -4.24 9.73
N THR A 214 -6.83 -4.64 10.32
CA THR A 214 -6.09 -3.77 11.26
C THR A 214 -5.33 -2.69 10.48
N GLY A 215 -4.88 -1.63 11.17
CA GLY A 215 -4.02 -0.61 10.56
C GLY A 215 -2.75 -1.16 9.94
N GLU A 216 -2.09 -2.12 10.59
CA GLU A 216 -0.90 -2.80 10.05
C GLU A 216 -1.23 -3.59 8.78
N GLN A 217 -2.35 -4.32 8.77
CA GLN A 217 -2.80 -5.06 7.58
C GLN A 217 -3.15 -4.11 6.45
N TYR A 218 -3.90 -3.04 6.71
CA TYR A 218 -4.21 -2.00 5.74
C TYR A 218 -2.93 -1.38 5.16
N LEU A 219 -1.95 -1.05 6.00
CA LEU A 219 -0.68 -0.48 5.58
C LEU A 219 0.09 -1.43 4.63
N ARG A 220 0.31 -2.66 5.07
CA ARG A 220 1.11 -3.67 4.35
C ARG A 220 0.42 -4.16 3.08
N ASP A 221 -0.87 -4.48 3.18
CA ASP A 221 -1.59 -5.25 2.17
C ASP A 221 -2.40 -4.35 1.23
N TRP A 222 -2.65 -3.08 1.59
CA TRP A 222 -3.38 -2.13 0.76
C TRP A 222 -2.58 -0.87 0.41
N ALA A 223 -2.23 -0.04 1.41
CA ALA A 223 -1.69 1.29 1.17
C ALA A 223 -0.37 1.27 0.39
N LEU A 224 0.60 0.47 0.84
CA LEU A 224 1.91 0.34 0.18
C LEU A 224 1.79 -0.21 -1.26
N PRO A 225 1.09 -1.34 -1.51
CA PRO A 225 0.88 -1.84 -2.86
C PRO A 225 0.20 -0.83 -3.80
N GLN A 226 -0.86 -0.16 -3.34
CA GLN A 226 -1.59 0.82 -4.14
C GLN A 226 -0.71 2.03 -4.50
N PHE A 227 -0.01 2.59 -3.51
CA PHE A 227 0.91 3.70 -3.73
C PHE A 227 1.99 3.34 -4.77
N TYR A 228 2.67 2.22 -4.57
CA TYR A 228 3.75 1.81 -5.48
C TYR A 228 3.25 1.43 -6.87
N PHE A 229 2.05 0.84 -7.00
CA PHE A 229 1.45 0.52 -8.28
C PHE A 229 1.29 1.79 -9.15
N HIS A 230 0.74 2.86 -8.58
CA HIS A 230 0.57 4.12 -9.30
C HIS A 230 1.91 4.81 -9.57
N ALA A 231 2.84 4.79 -8.60
CA ALA A 231 4.16 5.41 -8.77
C ALA A 231 4.99 4.73 -9.87
N ILE A 232 5.02 3.39 -9.92
CA ILE A 232 5.75 2.66 -10.96
C ILE A 232 5.05 2.76 -12.32
N ALA A 233 3.71 2.82 -12.34
CA ALA A 233 2.97 3.07 -13.56
C ALA A 233 3.33 4.44 -14.17
N ALA A 234 3.39 5.50 -13.36
CA ALA A 234 3.82 6.82 -13.81
C ALA A 234 5.25 6.79 -14.38
N TYR A 235 6.20 6.15 -13.66
CA TYR A 235 7.57 5.94 -14.15
C TYR A 235 7.59 5.21 -15.50
N ALA A 236 6.86 4.11 -15.62
CA ALA A 236 6.84 3.27 -16.80
C ALA A 236 6.20 3.98 -18.00
N ILE A 237 5.12 4.75 -17.80
CA ILE A 237 4.53 5.61 -18.85
C ILE A 237 5.59 6.58 -19.36
N LEU A 238 6.21 7.36 -18.48
CA LEU A 238 7.22 8.35 -18.87
C LEU A 238 8.38 7.70 -19.63
N ARG A 239 8.89 6.58 -19.12
CA ARG A 239 10.00 5.86 -19.73
C ARG A 239 9.64 5.26 -21.08
N HIS A 240 8.43 4.70 -21.21
CA HIS A 240 7.93 4.15 -22.47
C HIS A 240 7.78 5.24 -23.55
N HIS A 241 7.39 6.45 -23.16
CA HIS A 241 7.25 7.62 -24.05
C HIS A 241 8.54 8.43 -24.22
N GLY A 242 9.71 7.82 -24.01
CA GLY A 242 11.00 8.39 -24.41
C GLY A 242 11.70 9.29 -23.39
N VAL A 243 11.09 9.56 -22.23
CA VAL A 243 11.76 10.34 -21.18
C VAL A 243 12.98 9.57 -20.68
N ALA A 244 14.11 10.27 -20.55
CA ALA A 244 15.39 9.71 -20.11
C ALA A 244 15.39 9.43 -18.60
N LEU A 245 14.67 8.37 -18.21
CA LEU A 245 14.62 7.85 -16.84
C LEU A 245 15.34 6.50 -16.75
N GLY A 246 16.11 6.28 -15.69
CA GLY A 246 16.75 5.02 -15.36
C GLY A 246 16.37 4.53 -13.96
N LYS A 247 16.88 3.37 -13.56
CA LYS A 247 16.72 2.88 -12.18
C LYS A 247 17.28 3.87 -11.14
N PRO A 248 18.42 4.55 -11.38
CA PRO A 248 18.90 5.65 -10.54
C PRO A 248 17.87 6.75 -10.25
N ASP A 249 17.04 7.10 -11.22
CA ASP A 249 15.98 8.09 -11.04
C ASP A 249 14.84 7.56 -10.15
N TYR A 250 14.51 6.27 -10.33
CA TYR A 250 13.45 5.63 -9.56
C TYR A 250 13.79 5.51 -8.08
N VAL A 251 15.03 5.13 -7.76
CA VAL A 251 15.54 5.01 -6.38
C VAL A 251 16.51 6.12 -6.00
N SER A 252 16.26 7.37 -6.42
CA SER A 252 17.21 8.47 -6.20
C SER A 252 17.59 8.70 -4.73
N HIS A 253 16.67 8.43 -3.79
CA HIS A 253 16.92 8.48 -2.35
C HIS A 253 18.01 7.49 -1.87
N MET A 254 18.31 6.43 -2.62
CA MET A 254 19.37 5.47 -2.27
C MET A 254 20.77 6.08 -2.35
N PHE A 255 20.96 7.17 -3.10
CA PHE A 255 22.25 7.84 -3.20
C PHE A 255 22.72 8.46 -1.87
N ALA A 256 21.80 8.72 -0.93
CA ALA A 256 22.17 9.13 0.43
C ALA A 256 22.92 8.04 1.22
N TYR A 257 22.81 6.77 0.80
CA TYR A 257 23.48 5.62 1.40
C TYR A 257 24.69 5.12 0.59
N LEU A 258 25.01 5.77 -0.53
CA LEU A 258 26.14 5.38 -1.36
C LEU A 258 27.45 5.59 -0.59
N ARG A 259 28.28 4.55 -0.51
CA ARG A 259 29.60 4.68 0.09
C ARG A 259 30.44 5.66 -0.73
N PRO A 260 31.10 6.66 -0.12
CA PRO A 260 31.98 7.57 -0.85
C PRO A 260 33.03 6.82 -1.68
N GLY A 261 33.22 7.23 -2.93
CA GLY A 261 34.19 6.64 -3.86
C GLY A 261 33.76 5.33 -4.54
N THR A 262 32.56 4.78 -4.29
CA THR A 262 32.08 3.55 -4.96
C THR A 262 31.14 3.81 -6.13
N MET A 263 30.96 5.06 -6.54
CA MET A 263 30.17 5.37 -7.73
C MET A 263 30.91 4.82 -8.96
N PRO A 264 30.25 4.02 -9.82
CA PRO A 264 30.87 3.58 -11.07
C PRO A 264 31.31 4.82 -11.86
N GLN A 265 32.58 4.86 -12.23
CA GLN A 265 33.04 5.80 -13.26
C GLN A 265 32.48 5.33 -14.60
N ASP A 266 31.97 6.26 -15.39
CA ASP A 266 31.35 5.96 -16.69
C ASP A 266 32.24 5.00 -17.49
N ARG A 267 31.66 3.88 -17.94
CA ARG A 267 32.29 2.94 -18.86
C ARG A 267 31.98 3.34 -20.30
#